data_AF-A0A5J4PNL5-F1
#
_entry.id   AF-A0A5J4PNL5-F1
#
_cell.length_a   1.000
_cell.length_b   1.000
_cell.length_c   1.000
_cell.angle_alpha   90.00
_cell.angle_beta   90.00
_cell.angle_gamma   90.00
#
_symmetry.space_group_name_H-M   'P 1'
#
loop_
_entity.id
_entity.type
_entity.pdbx_description
1 polymer ?
#
loop_
_entity_poly.entity_id
_entity_poly.type
_entity_poly.pdbx_seq_one_letter_code
_entity_poly.pdbx_strand_id
1 'polypeptide(L)'
;MDKNNIKVDFSSESENENIKVFGLKELYNEHIDYVEEIIDKAQAYNSTYYDSLIQSFSGLGKTPAEVDRYVWGNYIETADQCKRPLSKLTKDILEQLDIK
;
A
#
# COMPACT_ATOMS: atom_id res chain seq x y z
N MET A 1 -15.44 -10.35 -2.13
CA MET A 1 -15.64 -9.05 -2.81
C MET A 1 -15.71 -9.33 -4.31
N ASP A 2 -16.60 -8.67 -5.04
CA ASP A 2 -16.69 -8.84 -6.50
C ASP A 2 -15.49 -8.13 -7.17
N LYS A 3 -14.65 -8.93 -7.84
CA LYS A 3 -13.36 -8.55 -8.46
C LYS A 3 -13.44 -7.46 -9.54
N ASN A 4 -14.65 -7.11 -9.99
CA ASN A 4 -14.87 -6.18 -11.11
C ASN A 4 -15.17 -4.73 -10.70
N ASN A 5 -15.04 -4.37 -9.42
CA ASN A 5 -15.49 -3.07 -8.91
C ASN A 5 -14.43 -2.18 -8.26
N ILE A 6 -13.15 -2.58 -8.24
CA ILE A 6 -12.09 -1.66 -7.79
C ILE A 6 -11.80 -0.69 -8.94
N LYS A 7 -12.13 0.58 -8.74
CA LYS A 7 -11.77 1.66 -9.65
C LYS A 7 -10.95 2.66 -8.87
N VAL A 8 -9.76 2.98 -9.38
CA VAL A 8 -8.97 4.08 -8.85
C VAL A 8 -9.66 5.38 -9.26
N ASP A 9 -10.24 6.07 -8.27
CA ASP A 9 -10.83 7.39 -8.44
C ASP A 9 -9.90 8.45 -7.88
N PHE A 10 -9.64 9.48 -8.67
CA PHE A 10 -8.78 10.59 -8.29
C PHE A 10 -9.63 11.85 -8.25
N SER A 11 -10.11 12.21 -7.07
CA SER A 11 -11.22 13.15 -6.88
C SER A 11 -10.83 14.63 -6.71
N SER A 12 -9.57 15.03 -6.94
CA SER A 12 -9.15 16.43 -6.78
C SER A 12 -8.73 17.12 -8.10
N GLU A 13 -9.18 18.37 -8.29
CA GLU A 13 -8.90 19.16 -9.49
C GLU A 13 -7.41 19.56 -9.61
N SER A 14 -6.68 19.71 -8.50
CA SER A 14 -5.26 20.07 -8.49
C SER A 14 -4.32 18.90 -8.76
N GLU A 15 -4.73 17.66 -8.49
CA GLU A 15 -3.91 16.47 -8.79
C GLU A 15 -4.06 16.02 -10.26
N ASN A 16 -5.06 16.55 -10.96
CA ASN A 16 -5.44 16.11 -12.30
C ASN A 16 -4.33 16.30 -13.34
N GLU A 17 -3.51 17.36 -13.22
CA GLU A 17 -2.36 17.55 -14.11
C GLU A 17 -1.24 16.55 -13.84
N ASN A 18 -0.85 16.33 -12.58
CA ASN A 18 0.18 15.35 -12.24
C ASN A 18 -0.25 13.93 -12.63
N ILE A 19 -1.50 13.56 -12.35
CA ILE A 19 -2.06 12.26 -12.72
C ILE A 19 -1.99 12.04 -14.24
N LYS A 20 -2.33 13.08 -15.03
CA LYS A 20 -2.25 13.02 -16.50
C LYS A 20 -0.81 12.97 -17.01
N VAL A 21 0.06 13.83 -16.50
CA VAL A 21 1.47 13.92 -16.93
C VAL A 21 2.21 12.62 -16.64
N PHE A 22 1.95 12.01 -15.49
CA PHE A 22 2.59 10.76 -15.08
C PHE A 22 1.80 9.49 -15.48
N GLY A 23 0.62 9.63 -16.11
CA GLY A 23 -0.21 8.49 -16.52
C GLY A 23 -0.60 7.56 -15.35
N LEU A 24 -0.77 8.11 -14.15
CA LEU A 24 -0.93 7.31 -12.92
C LEU A 24 -2.20 6.48 -12.93
N LYS A 25 -3.24 6.94 -13.63
CA LYS A 25 -4.50 6.21 -13.72
C LYS A 25 -4.35 4.93 -14.52
N GLU A 26 -3.72 4.99 -15.69
CA GLU A 26 -3.46 3.83 -16.52
C GLU A 26 -2.50 2.88 -15.79
N LEU A 27 -1.40 3.40 -15.26
CA LEU A 27 -0.40 2.62 -14.53
C LEU A 27 -1.00 1.88 -13.32
N TYR A 28 -1.83 2.55 -12.51
CA TYR A 28 -2.42 1.92 -11.33
C TYR A 28 -3.49 0.90 -11.70
N ASN A 29 -4.21 1.09 -12.81
CA ASN A 29 -5.15 0.10 -13.33
C ASN A 29 -4.46 -1.14 -13.92
N GLU A 30 -3.23 -1.03 -14.44
CA GLU A 30 -2.42 -2.19 -14.86
C GLU A 30 -2.02 -3.08 -13.67
N HIS A 31 -1.98 -2.52 -12.47
CA HIS A 31 -1.58 -3.19 -11.23
C HIS A 31 -2.77 -3.48 -10.30
N ILE A 32 -3.95 -3.72 -10.86
CA ILE A 32 -5.16 -3.95 -10.08
C ILE A 32 -5.08 -5.23 -9.23
N ASP A 33 -4.42 -6.27 -9.74
CA ASP A 33 -4.11 -7.50 -9.01
C ASP A 33 -3.22 -7.25 -7.79
N TYR A 34 -2.20 -6.39 -7.94
CA TYR A 34 -1.35 -5.95 -6.84
C TYR A 34 -2.11 -5.15 -5.78
N VAL A 35 -3.04 -4.28 -6.21
CA VAL A 35 -3.92 -3.51 -5.30
C VAL A 35 -4.83 -4.47 -4.52
N GLU A 36 -5.41 -5.47 -5.20
CA GLU A 36 -6.23 -6.51 -4.56
C GLU A 36 -5.46 -7.23 -3.45
N GLU A 37 -4.22 -7.67 -3.72
CA GLU A 37 -3.41 -8.33 -2.70
C GLU A 37 -3.12 -7.46 -1.47
N ILE A 38 -2.94 -6.14 -1.66
CA ILE A 38 -2.75 -5.20 -0.54
C ILE A 38 -4.03 -5.12 0.29
N ILE A 39 -5.19 -5.02 -0.36
CA ILE A 39 -6.50 -4.95 0.31
C ILE A 39 -6.76 -6.25 1.08
N ASP A 40 -6.50 -7.41 0.49
CA ASP A 40 -6.67 -8.71 1.14
C ASP A 40 -5.76 -8.84 2.38
N LYS A 41 -4.49 -8.42 2.27
CA LYS A 41 -3.55 -8.35 3.40
C LYS A 41 -4.06 -7.42 4.49
N ALA A 42 -4.50 -6.22 4.11
CA ALA A 42 -5.08 -5.22 5.01
C ALA A 42 -6.28 -5.76 5.79
N GLN A 43 -7.17 -6.50 5.14
CA GLN A 43 -8.32 -7.12 5.78
C GLN A 43 -7.93 -8.31 6.68
N ALA A 44 -6.95 -9.11 6.25
CA ALA A 44 -6.47 -10.26 7.02
C ALA A 44 -5.73 -9.83 8.29
N TYR A 45 -4.95 -8.75 8.21
CA TYR A 45 -4.15 -8.22 9.31
C TYR A 45 -4.96 -7.18 10.10
N ASN A 46 -5.91 -7.64 10.92
CA ASN A 46 -6.46 -6.78 11.96
C ASN A 46 -5.35 -6.31 12.93
N SER A 47 -5.57 -5.19 13.61
CA SER A 47 -4.56 -4.55 14.47
C SER A 47 -3.95 -5.51 15.49
N THR A 48 -4.75 -6.38 16.10
CA THR A 48 -4.29 -7.39 17.08
C THR A 48 -3.34 -8.43 16.48
N TYR A 49 -3.63 -8.89 15.26
CA TYR A 49 -2.77 -9.85 14.57
C TYR A 49 -1.46 -9.18 14.13
N TYR A 50 -1.53 -7.94 13.65
CA TYR A 50 -0.36 -7.18 13.25
C TYR A 50 0.60 -6.89 14.42
N ASP A 51 0.07 -6.55 15.60
CA ASP A 51 0.90 -6.40 16.82
C ASP A 51 1.59 -7.72 17.20
N SER A 52 0.86 -8.84 17.11
CA SER A 52 1.42 -10.17 17.35
C SER A 52 2.51 -10.54 16.34
N LEU A 53 2.36 -10.08 15.08
CA LEU A 53 3.36 -10.26 14.03
C LEU A 53 4.62 -9.47 14.34
N ILE A 54 4.51 -8.18 14.69
CA ILE A 54 5.66 -7.36 15.13
C ILE A 54 6.38 -8.03 16.30
N GLN A 55 5.64 -8.50 17.30
CA GLN A 55 6.23 -9.17 18.45
C GLN A 55 6.98 -10.45 18.04
N SER A 56 6.44 -11.23 17.12
CA SER A 56 7.09 -12.44 16.60
C SER A 56 8.41 -12.11 15.88
N PHE A 57 8.44 -11.02 15.11
CA PHE A 57 9.64 -10.55 14.42
C PHE A 57 10.66 -9.87 15.33
N SER A 58 10.23 -9.36 16.50
CA SER A 58 11.14 -8.75 17.48
C SER A 58 12.18 -9.76 18.01
N GLY A 59 11.81 -11.03 18.13
CA GLY A 59 12.72 -12.12 18.48
C GLY A 59 13.82 -12.36 17.45
N LEU A 60 13.62 -11.90 16.20
CA LEU A 60 14.60 -11.93 15.12
C LEU A 60 15.41 -10.63 15.00
N GLY A 61 15.23 -9.69 15.95
CA GLY A 61 15.91 -8.39 15.94
C GLY A 61 15.43 -7.44 14.85
N LYS A 62 14.22 -7.63 14.32
CA LYS A 62 13.65 -6.79 13.26
C LYS A 62 12.90 -5.60 13.83
N THR A 63 13.08 -4.46 13.18
CA THR A 63 12.38 -3.22 13.52
C THR A 63 10.95 -3.22 12.94
N PRO A 64 10.00 -2.47 13.53
CA PRO A 64 8.65 -2.35 12.98
C PRO A 64 8.62 -1.93 11.51
N ALA A 65 9.49 -0.98 11.12
CA ALA A 65 9.60 -0.54 9.72
C ALA A 65 10.08 -1.66 8.76
N GLU A 66 10.94 -2.58 9.23
CA GLU A 66 11.31 -3.75 8.45
C GLU A 66 10.15 -4.73 8.32
N VAL A 67 9.37 -4.92 9.39
CA VAL A 67 8.16 -5.77 9.37
C VAL A 67 7.13 -5.20 8.42
N ASP A 68 6.88 -3.89 8.44
CA ASP A 68 6.03 -3.19 7.47
C ASP A 68 6.46 -3.49 6.04
N ARG A 69 7.76 -3.36 5.76
CA ARG A 69 8.30 -3.66 4.42
C ARG A 69 8.13 -5.12 4.03
N TYR A 70 8.15 -6.05 4.99
CA TYR A 70 7.95 -7.47 4.72
C TYR A 70 6.47 -7.80 4.48
N VAL A 71 5.58 -7.21 5.28
CA VAL A 71 4.12 -7.41 5.18
C VAL A 71 3.58 -6.84 3.88
N TRP A 72 3.93 -5.58 3.58
CA TRP A 72 3.42 -4.85 2.43
C TRP A 72 4.25 -5.05 1.17
N GLY A 73 5.44 -5.65 1.30
CA GLY A 73 6.36 -5.87 0.17
C GLY A 73 7.01 -4.58 -0.35
N ASN A 74 6.73 -3.42 0.26
CA ASN A 74 7.15 -2.12 -0.23
C ASN A 74 7.50 -1.14 0.88
N TYR A 75 8.13 -0.01 0.53
CA TYR A 75 8.45 1.03 1.50
C TYR A 75 7.24 1.97 1.67
N ILE A 76 6.72 2.05 2.89
CA ILE A 76 5.56 2.90 3.21
C ILE A 76 5.98 4.27 3.75
N GLU A 77 7.25 4.46 4.07
CA GLU A 77 7.82 5.74 4.48
C GLU A 77 8.05 6.66 3.27
N THR A 78 7.56 7.90 3.33
CA THR A 78 7.67 8.87 2.23
C THR A 78 9.11 9.07 1.77
N ALA A 79 10.07 9.12 2.70
CA ALA A 79 11.49 9.29 2.41
C ALA A 79 12.09 8.14 1.56
N ASP A 80 11.43 6.98 1.57
CA ASP A 80 11.91 5.74 0.96
C ASP A 80 11.08 5.31 -0.26
N GLN A 81 10.07 6.09 -0.67
CA GLN A 81 9.19 5.73 -1.79
C GLN A 81 9.93 5.55 -3.12
N CYS A 82 11.08 6.19 -3.30
CA CYS A 82 11.90 6.04 -4.50
C CYS A 82 12.74 4.75 -4.51
N LYS A 83 12.78 3.98 -3.41
CA LYS A 83 13.61 2.76 -3.30
C LYS A 83 13.02 1.56 -4.04
N ARG A 84 11.71 1.54 -4.29
CA ARG A 84 11.02 0.48 -5.04
C ARG A 84 9.85 1.02 -5.87
N PRO A 85 9.63 0.46 -7.06
CA PRO A 85 8.40 0.70 -7.82
C PRO A 85 7.16 0.44 -6.95
N LEU A 86 6.09 1.21 -7.18
CA LEU A 86 4.80 1.08 -6.50
C LEU A 86 4.80 1.35 -4.98
N SER A 87 5.91 1.80 -4.39
CA SER A 87 5.95 2.21 -2.97
C SER A 87 4.93 3.31 -2.67
N LYS A 88 4.84 4.31 -3.56
CA LYS A 88 3.84 5.38 -3.45
C LYS A 88 2.41 4.84 -3.53
N LEU A 89 2.10 4.02 -4.53
CA LEU A 89 0.80 3.35 -4.66
C LEU A 89 0.44 2.57 -3.39
N THR A 90 1.38 1.78 -2.86
CA THR A 90 1.17 0.98 -1.65
C THR A 90 0.84 1.86 -0.45
N LYS A 91 1.59 2.94 -0.24
CA LYS A 91 1.32 3.90 0.84
C LYS A 91 -0.05 4.55 0.66
N ASP A 92 -0.35 5.06 -0.53
CA ASP A 92 -1.61 5.75 -0.82
C ASP A 92 -2.82 4.83 -0.56
N ILE A 93 -2.73 3.52 -0.85
CA ILE A 93 -3.78 2.54 -0.52
C ILE A 93 -3.94 2.34 0.99
N LEU A 94 -2.83 2.19 1.72
CA LEU A 94 -2.87 1.98 3.17
C LEU A 94 -3.44 3.18 3.92
N GLU A 95 -3.11 4.40 3.48
CA GLU A 95 -3.68 5.64 3.99
C GLU A 95 -5.20 5.71 3.72
N GLN A 96 -5.66 5.29 2.53
CA GLN A 96 -7.09 5.23 2.21
C GLN A 96 -7.86 4.19 3.04
N LEU A 97 -7.19 3.14 3.50
CA LEU A 97 -7.77 2.10 4.34
C LEU A 97 -7.67 2.39 5.85
N ASP A 98 -7.09 3.53 6.24
CA ASP A 98 -6.86 3.93 7.64
C ASP A 98 -6.00 2.92 8.43
N ILE A 99 -4.98 2.37 7.77
CA ILE A 99 -4.06 1.38 8.36
C ILE A 99 -2.73 2.02 8.79
N LYS A 100 -2.20 2.93 7.97
CA LYS A 100 -0.93 3.64 8.18
C LYS A 100 -0.96 5.01 7.53
#